data_AF-A0A376MUL2-F1
#
_entry.id   AF-A0A376MUL2-F1
#
_cell.length_a   1.000
_cell.length_b   1.000
_cell.length_c   1.000
_cell.angle_alpha   90.00
_cell.angle_beta   90.00
_cell.angle_gamma   90.00
#
_symmetry.space_group_name_H-M   'P 1'
#
loop_
_entity.id
_entity.type
_entity.pdbx_description
1 polymer ?
#
loop_
_entity_poly.entity_id
_entity_poly.type
_entity_poly.pdbx_seq_one_letter_code
_entity_poly.pdbx_strand_id
1 'polypeptide(L)'
;MLNDPNTPLVNRATQGVYPPASTVKPYVAVSALSAGVITRNTTLFDPGWWQLPGSEKRYRDWKKWGHGRLNVTRSLEESADTFFYQVAYDMGIDRLSEWMGKFGYGHYTGIDLAEERSGNMPTREWKQKRFKKPWYQGDTIPVGIGQGYWTATPIQMSKALMILINDGIVKVPHLLMSTAEDGKQVPWVQPHEPPVGDIHSGYWELAKDGMYGVANRPNGTAHKYFASAPYKIAAEIWYSSGLRSESERNL
;
A
#
# COMPACT_ATOMS: atom_id res chain seq x y z
N MET A 1 -11.48 -23.27 21.93
CA MET A 1 -10.58 -22.19 21.45
C MET A 1 -9.81 -22.59 20.19
N LEU A 2 -9.10 -23.73 20.13
CA LEU A 2 -8.36 -24.14 18.91
C LEU A 2 -9.26 -24.39 17.68
N ASN A 3 -10.48 -24.90 17.88
CA ASN A 3 -11.46 -25.17 16.82
C ASN A 3 -12.52 -24.07 16.67
N ASP A 4 -12.30 -22.90 17.27
CA ASP A 4 -13.24 -21.78 17.12
C ASP A 4 -13.10 -21.19 15.71
N PRO A 5 -14.17 -21.14 14.89
CA PRO A 5 -14.10 -20.62 13.52
C PRO A 5 -13.66 -19.14 13.48
N ASN A 6 -13.84 -18.38 14.56
CA ASN A 6 -13.38 -17.01 14.67
C ASN A 6 -11.89 -16.90 14.99
N THR A 7 -11.17 -18.01 15.18
CA THR A 7 -9.72 -18.08 15.37
C THR A 7 -9.16 -17.01 16.33
N PRO A 8 -9.64 -16.94 17.59
CA PRO A 8 -9.29 -15.87 18.53
C PRO A 8 -7.82 -15.92 18.99
N LEU A 9 -7.12 -17.04 18.80
CA LEU A 9 -5.70 -17.20 19.15
C LEU A 9 -4.73 -16.60 18.12
N VAL A 10 -5.23 -16.18 16.95
CA VAL A 10 -4.41 -15.55 15.91
C VAL A 10 -4.27 -14.07 16.23
N ASN A 11 -3.03 -13.59 16.42
CA ASN A 11 -2.76 -12.17 16.47
C ASN A 11 -2.91 -11.56 15.08
N ARG A 12 -4.10 -11.05 14.77
CA ARG A 12 -4.41 -10.50 13.44
C ARG A 12 -3.58 -9.27 13.08
N ALA A 13 -3.05 -8.54 14.06
CA ALA A 13 -2.24 -7.35 13.81
C ALA A 13 -0.89 -7.70 13.18
N THR A 14 -0.28 -8.80 13.59
CA THR A 14 1.08 -9.22 13.16
C THR A 14 1.09 -10.49 12.32
N GLN A 15 0.05 -11.33 12.40
CA GLN A 15 -0.05 -12.60 11.67
C GLN A 15 -1.21 -12.65 10.66
N GLY A 16 -2.15 -11.70 10.75
CA GLY A 16 -3.22 -11.57 9.77
C GLY A 16 -2.65 -11.10 8.43
N VAL A 17 -2.76 -11.93 7.39
CA VAL A 17 -2.19 -11.66 6.07
C VAL A 17 -3.31 -11.44 5.08
N TYR A 18 -3.38 -10.24 4.52
CA TYR A 18 -4.45 -9.80 3.64
C TYR A 18 -3.86 -9.05 2.43
N PRO A 19 -4.54 -9.01 1.28
CA PRO A 19 -4.24 -8.01 0.26
C PRO A 19 -4.39 -6.60 0.87
N PRO A 20 -3.37 -5.73 0.85
CA PRO A 20 -3.50 -4.39 1.41
C PRO A 20 -4.40 -3.48 0.56
N ALA A 21 -4.67 -3.85 -0.70
CA ALA A 21 -5.58 -3.15 -1.60
C ALA A 21 -5.27 -1.65 -1.73
N SER A 22 -6.28 -0.80 -1.94
CA SER A 22 -6.10 0.64 -2.22
C SER A 22 -5.30 1.42 -1.16
N THR A 23 -5.15 0.89 0.06
CA THR A 23 -4.36 1.53 1.12
C THR A 23 -2.89 1.76 0.73
N VAL A 24 -2.40 1.09 -0.31
CA VAL A 24 -1.02 1.24 -0.79
C VAL A 24 -0.82 2.38 -1.78
N LYS A 25 -1.90 2.93 -2.35
CA LYS A 25 -1.86 3.92 -3.42
C LYS A 25 -1.01 5.16 -3.07
N PRO A 26 -1.05 5.70 -1.82
CA PRO A 26 -0.14 6.78 -1.43
C PRO A 26 1.35 6.43 -1.58
N TYR A 27 1.76 5.23 -1.17
CA TYR A 27 3.16 4.80 -1.25
C TYR A 27 3.58 4.52 -2.69
N VAL A 28 2.70 3.92 -3.49
CA VAL A 28 2.92 3.71 -4.94
C VAL A 28 3.04 5.05 -5.67
N ALA A 29 2.23 6.05 -5.30
CA ALA A 29 2.30 7.40 -5.86
C ALA A 29 3.65 8.08 -5.57
N VAL A 30 4.10 8.08 -4.30
CA VAL A 30 5.42 8.61 -3.92
C VAL A 30 6.54 7.91 -4.68
N SER A 31 6.45 6.59 -4.81
CA SER A 31 7.46 5.78 -5.51
C SER A 31 7.52 6.12 -7.01
N ALA A 32 6.37 6.28 -7.66
CA ALA A 32 6.29 6.62 -9.07
C ALA A 32 6.77 8.05 -9.38
N LEU A 33 6.46 9.00 -8.48
CA LEU A 33 7.00 10.37 -8.54
C LEU A 33 8.52 10.37 -8.38
N SER A 34 9.01 9.65 -7.38
CA SER A 34 10.45 9.54 -7.09
C SER A 34 11.22 8.83 -8.19
N ALA A 35 10.60 7.86 -8.86
CA ALA A 35 11.18 7.16 -10.02
C ALA A 35 11.06 7.95 -11.34
N GLY A 36 10.43 9.13 -11.33
CA GLY A 36 10.19 9.96 -12.53
C GLY A 36 9.22 9.34 -13.54
N VAL A 37 8.46 8.31 -13.14
CA VAL A 37 7.48 7.64 -14.00
C VAL A 37 6.22 8.48 -14.17
N ILE A 38 5.87 9.26 -13.14
CA ILE A 38 4.82 10.27 -13.22
C ILE A 38 5.33 11.60 -12.67
N THR A 39 4.62 12.67 -13.01
CA THR A 39 4.76 13.99 -12.41
C THR A 39 3.44 14.39 -11.76
N ARG A 40 3.43 15.46 -10.96
CA ARG A 40 2.19 16.03 -10.41
C ARG A 40 1.17 16.45 -11.50
N ASN A 41 1.65 16.68 -12.73
CA ASN A 41 0.85 17.11 -13.88
C ASN A 41 0.53 15.98 -14.85
N THR A 42 1.05 14.76 -14.63
CA THR A 42 0.70 13.60 -15.45
C THR A 42 -0.80 13.38 -15.37
N THR A 43 -1.46 13.31 -16.53
CA THR A 43 -2.89 13.01 -16.61
C THR A 43 -3.19 11.91 -17.60
N LEU A 44 -4.26 11.15 -17.31
CA LEU A 44 -4.87 10.23 -18.26
C LEU A 44 -6.40 10.33 -18.17
N PHE A 45 -7.08 9.90 -19.23
CA PHE A 45 -8.53 9.76 -19.21
C PHE A 45 -8.88 8.31 -18.83
N ASP A 46 -9.69 8.17 -17.80
CA ASP A 46 -10.18 6.89 -17.32
C ASP A 46 -11.63 6.63 -17.80
N PRO A 47 -11.84 5.62 -18.67
CA PRO A 47 -13.16 5.20 -19.14
C PRO A 47 -13.84 4.13 -18.24
N GLY A 48 -13.26 3.83 -17.06
CA GLY A 48 -13.73 2.78 -16.13
C GLY A 48 -12.96 1.46 -16.29
N TRP A 49 -11.89 1.45 -17.09
CA TRP A 49 -11.02 0.31 -17.29
C TRP A 49 -9.71 0.74 -17.94
N TRP A 50 -8.69 -0.10 -17.81
CA TRP A 50 -7.38 0.02 -18.45
C TRP A 50 -7.08 -1.26 -19.23
N GLN A 51 -6.53 -1.15 -20.43
CA GLN A 51 -6.16 -2.30 -21.27
C GLN A 51 -4.65 -2.44 -21.36
N LEU A 52 -4.16 -3.67 -21.12
CA LEU A 52 -2.74 -3.97 -21.22
C LEU A 52 -2.26 -3.79 -22.67
N PRO A 53 -1.25 -2.94 -22.95
CA PRO A 53 -0.74 -2.75 -24.30
C PRO A 53 -0.31 -4.07 -24.95
N GLY A 54 -0.70 -4.29 -26.20
CA GLY A 54 -0.43 -5.54 -26.93
C GLY A 54 -1.27 -6.74 -26.47
N SER A 55 -2.35 -6.51 -25.71
CA SER A 55 -3.26 -7.55 -25.23
C SER A 55 -4.72 -7.08 -25.25
N GLU A 56 -5.66 -8.02 -25.34
CA GLU A 56 -7.10 -7.76 -25.14
C GLU A 56 -7.51 -7.74 -23.65
N LYS A 57 -6.56 -8.00 -22.73
CA LYS A 57 -6.85 -8.07 -21.31
C LYS A 57 -7.13 -6.68 -20.72
N ARG A 58 -8.33 -6.53 -20.18
CA ARG A 58 -8.78 -5.31 -19.48
C ARG A 58 -8.83 -5.50 -17.97
N TYR A 59 -8.45 -4.46 -17.25
CA TYR A 59 -8.51 -4.32 -15.80
C TYR A 59 -9.54 -3.24 -15.49
N ARG A 60 -10.54 -3.54 -14.68
CA ARG A 60 -11.68 -2.63 -14.45
C ARG A 60 -11.41 -1.73 -13.26
N ASP A 61 -11.84 -0.49 -13.38
CA ASP A 61 -11.94 0.42 -12.25
C ASP A 61 -13.18 0.10 -11.41
N TRP A 62 -13.15 0.42 -10.11
CA TRP A 62 -14.34 0.31 -9.27
C TRP A 62 -15.49 1.21 -9.76
N LYS A 63 -15.18 2.33 -10.42
CA LYS A 63 -16.16 3.23 -11.02
C LYS A 63 -16.43 2.80 -12.46
N LYS A 64 -17.61 2.19 -12.69
CA LYS A 64 -18.02 1.58 -13.97
C LYS A 64 -17.79 2.42 -15.22
N TRP A 65 -17.99 3.74 -15.14
CA TRP A 65 -17.85 4.68 -16.27
C TRP A 65 -16.63 5.59 -16.14
N GLY A 66 -15.74 5.23 -15.21
CA GLY A 66 -14.51 5.92 -14.91
C GLY A 66 -14.67 7.25 -14.18
N HIS A 67 -13.53 7.82 -13.89
CA HIS A 67 -13.37 9.10 -13.22
C HIS A 67 -13.18 10.26 -14.20
N GLY A 68 -13.06 10.00 -15.50
CA GLY A 68 -12.72 11.01 -16.50
C GLY A 68 -11.24 11.37 -16.43
N ARG A 69 -10.88 12.66 -16.50
CA ARG A 69 -9.47 13.07 -16.43
C ARG A 69 -8.93 12.95 -15.00
N LEU A 70 -7.89 12.16 -14.83
CA LEU A 70 -7.23 11.90 -13.55
C LEU A 70 -5.80 12.43 -13.56
N ASN A 71 -5.38 13.06 -12.46
CA ASN A 71 -3.99 13.21 -12.06
C ASN A 71 -3.77 12.43 -10.74
N VAL A 72 -2.53 12.35 -10.26
CA VAL A 72 -2.21 11.57 -9.05
C VAL A 72 -3.02 12.01 -7.81
N THR A 73 -3.24 13.31 -7.60
CA THR A 73 -4.03 13.82 -6.45
C THR A 73 -5.47 13.32 -6.51
N ARG A 74 -6.15 13.51 -7.64
CA ARG A 74 -7.53 13.07 -7.82
C ARG A 74 -7.66 11.54 -7.81
N SER A 75 -6.63 10.84 -8.28
CA SER A 75 -6.57 9.38 -8.21
C SER A 75 -6.45 8.86 -6.79
N LEU A 76 -5.79 9.58 -5.89
CA LEU A 76 -5.80 9.26 -4.46
C LEU A 76 -7.17 9.58 -3.85
N GLU A 77 -7.69 10.80 -4.04
CA GLU A 77 -9.00 11.25 -3.53
C GLU A 77 -10.14 10.27 -3.81
N GLU A 78 -10.27 9.89 -5.08
CA GLU A 78 -11.33 9.01 -5.57
C GLU A 78 -10.89 7.54 -5.62
N SER A 79 -9.71 7.22 -5.08
CA SER A 79 -9.09 5.89 -5.11
C SER A 79 -9.22 5.22 -6.49
N ALA A 80 -8.89 5.93 -7.57
CA ALA A 80 -9.06 5.45 -8.95
C ALA A 80 -8.05 4.36 -9.29
N ASP A 81 -8.48 3.21 -9.78
CA ASP A 81 -7.63 2.06 -10.09
C ASP A 81 -6.91 2.23 -11.42
N THR A 82 -7.59 2.77 -12.44
CA THR A 82 -7.04 2.95 -13.80
C THR A 82 -5.73 3.72 -13.81
N PHE A 83 -5.60 4.74 -12.95
CA PHE A 83 -4.36 5.50 -12.82
C PHE A 83 -3.21 4.63 -12.31
N PHE A 84 -3.46 3.82 -11.28
CA PHE A 84 -2.44 2.96 -10.68
C PHE A 84 -2.15 1.71 -11.52
N TYR A 85 -3.06 1.27 -12.39
CA TYR A 85 -2.76 0.28 -13.42
C TYR A 85 -1.71 0.79 -14.41
N GLN A 86 -1.87 2.02 -14.91
CA GLN A 86 -0.88 2.66 -15.77
C GLN A 86 0.46 2.84 -15.04
N VAL A 87 0.43 3.35 -13.80
CA VAL A 87 1.65 3.50 -12.99
C VAL A 87 2.38 2.17 -12.80
N ALA A 88 1.66 1.09 -12.48
CA ALA A 88 2.28 -0.23 -12.31
C ALA A 88 2.90 -0.76 -13.60
N TYR A 89 2.23 -0.54 -14.75
CA TYR A 89 2.77 -0.88 -16.06
C TYR A 89 4.08 -0.13 -16.33
N ASP A 90 4.08 1.20 -16.16
CA ASP A 90 5.24 2.04 -16.47
C ASP A 90 6.40 1.86 -15.47
N MET A 91 6.10 1.59 -14.19
CA MET A 91 7.09 1.23 -13.18
C MET A 91 7.76 -0.11 -13.52
N GLY A 92 6.96 -1.10 -13.92
CA GLY A 92 7.36 -2.50 -13.97
C GLY A 92 7.53 -3.11 -12.57
N ILE A 93 7.44 -4.44 -12.48
CA ILE A 93 7.45 -5.13 -11.18
C ILE A 93 8.76 -4.93 -10.42
N ASP A 94 9.89 -4.81 -11.11
CA ASP A 94 11.21 -4.76 -10.47
C ASP A 94 11.34 -3.48 -9.63
N ARG A 95 11.08 -2.30 -10.23
CA ARG A 95 11.05 -1.03 -9.48
C ARG A 95 9.90 -0.97 -8.49
N LEU A 96 8.71 -1.44 -8.86
CA LEU A 96 7.54 -1.38 -7.96
C LEU A 96 7.79 -2.19 -6.68
N SER A 97 8.28 -3.41 -6.81
CA SER A 97 8.58 -4.28 -5.66
C SER A 97 9.78 -3.79 -4.85
N GLU A 98 10.83 -3.26 -5.49
CA GLU A 98 11.96 -2.63 -4.81
C GLU A 98 11.49 -1.45 -3.93
N TRP A 99 10.69 -0.54 -4.49
CA TRP A 99 10.17 0.60 -3.76
C TRP A 99 9.25 0.17 -2.61
N MET A 100 8.33 -0.76 -2.85
CA MET A 100 7.44 -1.22 -1.78
C MET A 100 8.17 -2.03 -0.70
N GLY A 101 9.27 -2.69 -1.04
CA GLY A 101 10.21 -3.28 -0.07
C GLY A 101 10.83 -2.23 0.85
N LYS A 102 11.20 -1.05 0.32
CA LYS A 102 11.69 0.10 1.14
C LYS A 102 10.64 0.61 2.13
N PHE A 103 9.35 0.53 1.79
CA PHE A 103 8.24 0.81 2.72
C PHE A 103 7.98 -0.32 3.74
N GLY A 104 8.74 -1.42 3.69
CA GLY A 104 8.66 -2.54 4.64
C GLY A 104 7.75 -3.69 4.20
N TYR A 105 7.10 -3.61 3.05
CA TYR A 105 6.24 -4.69 2.56
C TYR A 105 7.05 -5.92 2.14
N GLY A 106 6.62 -7.11 2.56
CA GLY A 106 7.35 -8.36 2.32
C GLY A 106 8.47 -8.63 3.32
N HIS A 107 8.73 -7.72 4.26
CA HIS A 107 9.74 -7.84 5.31
C HIS A 107 9.08 -7.82 6.70
N TYR A 108 9.73 -8.44 7.68
CA TYR A 108 9.35 -8.28 9.09
C TYR A 108 9.49 -6.80 9.51
N THR A 109 8.59 -6.31 10.35
CA THR A 109 8.56 -4.88 10.69
C THR A 109 9.64 -4.47 11.67
N GLY A 110 10.15 -5.43 12.45
CA GLY A 110 11.07 -5.22 13.56
C GLY A 110 10.37 -4.99 14.90
N ILE A 111 9.05 -5.20 14.97
CA ILE A 111 8.30 -5.16 16.22
C ILE A 111 8.85 -6.18 17.22
N ASP A 112 8.81 -5.83 18.50
CA ASP A 112 9.28 -6.60 19.65
C ASP A 112 8.31 -7.73 20.05
N LEU A 113 7.69 -8.38 19.05
CA LEU A 113 6.86 -9.58 19.19
C LEU A 113 7.38 -10.69 18.28
N ALA A 114 7.39 -11.93 18.78
CA ALA A 114 7.87 -13.08 18.01
C ALA A 114 6.85 -13.55 16.97
N GLU A 115 5.56 -13.34 17.22
CA GLU A 115 4.47 -13.82 16.37
C GLU A 115 4.23 -12.87 15.19
N GLU A 116 5.08 -12.91 14.16
CA GLU A 116 4.92 -12.07 12.97
C GLU A 116 4.91 -12.89 11.68
N ARG A 117 4.17 -12.42 10.67
CA ARG A 117 4.28 -12.89 9.28
C ARG A 117 4.74 -11.74 8.39
N SER A 118 5.60 -12.05 7.42
CA SER A 118 6.16 -11.05 6.51
C SER A 118 5.25 -10.68 5.32
N GLY A 119 4.08 -11.32 5.17
CA GLY A 119 3.24 -11.15 3.99
C GLY A 119 3.95 -11.61 2.71
N ASN A 120 3.70 -10.92 1.59
CA ASN A 120 4.35 -11.17 0.31
C ASN A 120 4.39 -9.90 -0.56
N MET A 121 5.59 -9.36 -0.80
CA MET A 121 5.83 -8.40 -1.88
C MET A 121 6.35 -9.17 -3.10
N PRO A 122 5.55 -9.34 -4.16
CA PRO A 122 5.92 -10.24 -5.24
C PRO A 122 7.05 -9.68 -6.11
N THR A 123 8.02 -10.54 -6.44
CA THR A 123 9.08 -10.27 -7.43
C THR A 123 9.12 -11.36 -8.50
N ARG A 124 9.91 -11.15 -9.57
CA ARG A 124 10.13 -12.17 -10.60
C ARG A 124 10.76 -13.43 -10.04
N GLU A 125 11.78 -13.26 -9.21
CA GLU A 125 12.53 -14.34 -8.55
C GLU A 125 11.63 -15.12 -7.62
N TRP A 126 10.80 -14.43 -6.84
CA TRP A 126 9.80 -15.05 -5.98
C TRP A 126 8.83 -15.92 -6.80
N LYS A 127 8.27 -15.39 -7.89
CA LYS A 127 7.32 -16.13 -8.73
C LYS A 127 7.98 -17.36 -9.38
N GLN A 128 9.20 -17.19 -9.89
CA GLN A 128 9.97 -18.28 -10.48
C GLN A 128 10.29 -19.36 -9.44
N LYS A 129 10.68 -18.99 -8.22
CA LYS A 129 10.94 -19.94 -7.12
C LYS A 129 9.66 -20.67 -6.70
N ARG A 130 8.54 -19.95 -6.56
CA ARG A 130 7.28 -20.44 -6.00
C ARG A 130 6.46 -21.29 -6.98
N PHE A 131 6.46 -20.93 -8.26
CA PHE A 131 5.59 -21.52 -9.29
C PHE A 131 6.32 -22.06 -10.51
N LYS A 132 7.65 -21.88 -10.63
CA LYS A 132 8.45 -22.31 -11.80
C LYS A 132 7.91 -21.74 -13.12
N LYS A 133 7.32 -20.54 -13.07
CA LYS A 133 6.79 -19.81 -14.23
C LYS A 133 7.37 -18.40 -14.23
N PRO A 134 7.70 -17.85 -15.42
CA PRO A 134 8.21 -16.48 -15.53
C PRO A 134 7.14 -15.47 -15.13
N TRP A 135 7.59 -14.24 -14.88
CA TRP A 135 6.72 -13.09 -14.66
C TRP A 135 6.14 -12.58 -15.98
N TYR A 136 4.82 -12.47 -16.07
CA TYR A 136 4.13 -11.86 -17.20
C TYR A 136 3.78 -10.41 -16.85
N GLN A 137 3.79 -9.50 -17.83
CA GLN A 137 3.43 -8.10 -17.56
C GLN A 137 2.05 -7.93 -16.91
N GLY A 138 1.10 -8.80 -17.28
CA GLY A 138 -0.24 -8.81 -16.68
C GLY A 138 -0.28 -9.15 -15.18
N ASP A 139 0.79 -9.72 -14.61
CA ASP A 139 0.92 -9.97 -13.17
C ASP A 139 1.27 -8.68 -12.40
N THR A 140 1.88 -7.69 -13.06
CA THR A 140 2.26 -6.41 -12.45
C THR A 140 1.05 -5.53 -12.17
N ILE A 141 0.07 -5.55 -13.07
CA ILE A 141 -1.04 -4.58 -13.07
C ILE A 141 -1.85 -4.59 -11.76
N PRO A 142 -2.26 -5.76 -11.20
CA PRO A 142 -2.95 -5.80 -9.91
C PRO A 142 -2.11 -5.33 -8.72
N VAL A 143 -0.78 -5.41 -8.81
CA VAL A 143 0.13 -4.96 -7.74
C VAL A 143 0.04 -3.45 -7.55
N GLY A 144 -0.23 -2.68 -8.62
CA GLY A 144 -0.43 -1.23 -8.55
C GLY A 144 -1.52 -0.78 -7.59
N ILE A 145 -2.52 -1.62 -7.36
CA ILE A 145 -3.65 -1.37 -6.46
C ILE A 145 -3.63 -2.26 -5.21
N GLY A 146 -2.47 -2.82 -4.86
CA GLY A 146 -2.32 -3.64 -3.65
C GLY A 146 -2.98 -5.01 -3.73
N GLN A 147 -3.19 -5.55 -4.93
CA GLN A 147 -3.82 -6.87 -5.17
C GLN A 147 -2.87 -7.83 -5.92
N GLY A 148 -3.43 -8.89 -6.49
CA GLY A 148 -2.67 -9.96 -7.16
C GLY A 148 -1.95 -10.81 -6.14
N TYR A 149 -0.63 -10.92 -6.28
CA TYR A 149 0.20 -11.68 -5.36
C TYR A 149 0.60 -10.91 -4.09
N TRP A 150 0.27 -9.62 -4.00
CA TRP A 150 0.65 -8.80 -2.85
C TRP A 150 -0.23 -9.11 -1.64
N THR A 151 0.41 -9.49 -0.54
CA THR A 151 -0.23 -9.55 0.78
C THR A 151 0.63 -8.84 1.83
N ALA A 152 -0.02 -8.31 2.86
CA ALA A 152 0.63 -7.58 3.95
C ALA A 152 -0.08 -7.86 5.28
N THR A 153 0.58 -7.52 6.37
CA THR A 153 0.00 -7.51 7.72
C THR A 153 -0.42 -6.10 8.13
N PRO A 154 -1.39 -5.95 9.06
CA PRO A 154 -1.74 -4.63 9.59
C PRO A 154 -0.54 -3.88 10.20
N ILE A 155 0.40 -4.58 10.84
CA ILE A 155 1.61 -3.94 11.38
C ILE A 155 2.55 -3.43 10.28
N GLN A 156 2.64 -4.10 9.13
CA GLN A 156 3.35 -3.57 7.95
C GLN A 156 2.65 -2.33 7.39
N MET A 157 1.31 -2.31 7.35
CA MET A 157 0.55 -1.13 6.95
C MET A 157 0.83 0.06 7.87
N SER A 158 0.96 -0.18 9.18
CA SER A 158 1.35 0.85 10.16
C SER A 158 2.77 1.37 9.90
N LYS A 159 3.76 0.49 9.68
CA LYS A 159 5.14 0.89 9.34
C LYS A 159 5.17 1.76 8.09
N ALA A 160 4.51 1.35 7.01
CA ALA A 160 4.44 2.11 5.76
C ALA A 160 3.76 3.48 5.93
N LEU A 161 2.66 3.53 6.70
CA LEU A 161 1.96 4.79 7.01
C LEU A 161 2.87 5.76 7.77
N MET A 162 3.60 5.27 8.78
CA MET A 162 4.55 6.11 9.53
C MET A 162 5.69 6.63 8.65
N ILE A 163 6.19 5.82 7.71
CA ILE A 163 7.20 6.26 6.74
C ILE A 163 6.67 7.43 5.90
N LEU A 164 5.43 7.34 5.40
CA LEU A 164 4.80 8.42 4.64
C LEU A 164 4.58 9.68 5.48
N ILE A 165 4.13 9.53 6.72
CA ILE A 165 3.92 10.66 7.64
C ILE A 165 5.22 11.40 7.90
N ASN A 166 6.31 10.66 8.13
CA ASN A 166 7.64 11.20 8.44
C ASN A 166 8.52 11.43 7.21
N ASP A 167 7.93 11.65 6.03
CA ASP A 167 8.63 12.04 4.81
C ASP A 167 9.81 11.12 4.42
N GLY A 168 9.61 9.81 4.58
CA GLY A 168 10.60 8.78 4.25
C GLY A 168 11.43 8.30 5.45
N ILE A 169 11.38 8.97 6.60
CA ILE A 169 12.08 8.50 7.81
C ILE A 169 11.41 7.23 8.34
N VAL A 170 12.19 6.17 8.44
CA VAL A 170 11.71 4.88 8.92
C VAL A 170 11.77 4.81 10.44
N LYS A 171 10.62 4.52 11.05
CA LYS A 171 10.47 4.25 12.49
C LYS A 171 9.92 2.84 12.65
N VAL A 172 10.62 2.01 13.39
CA VAL A 172 10.19 0.64 13.68
C VAL A 172 9.02 0.73 14.66
N PRO A 173 7.87 0.09 14.39
CA PRO A 173 6.81 -0.01 15.39
C PRO A 173 7.32 -0.87 16.55
N HIS A 174 7.30 -0.34 17.78
CA HIS A 174 7.75 -1.04 18.98
C HIS A 174 6.78 -0.80 20.14
N LEU A 175 6.69 -1.74 21.08
CA LEU A 175 5.86 -1.65 22.27
C LEU A 175 6.67 -1.17 23.48
N LEU A 176 7.93 -1.57 23.57
CA LEU A 176 8.82 -1.23 24.68
C LEU A 176 9.15 0.27 24.68
N MET A 177 8.80 0.97 25.75
CA MET A 177 9.23 2.36 25.96
C MET A 177 10.61 2.42 26.64
N SER A 178 10.74 1.74 27.78
CA SER A 178 12.00 1.59 28.53
C SER A 178 11.96 0.35 29.43
N THR A 179 13.12 -0.15 29.80
CA THR A 179 13.32 -1.16 30.86
C THR A 179 13.98 -0.51 32.08
N ALA A 180 13.95 -1.20 33.22
CA ALA A 180 14.73 -0.84 34.39
C ALA A 180 15.86 -1.87 34.58
N GLU A 181 17.11 -1.43 34.51
CA GLU A 181 18.31 -2.23 34.71
C GLU A 181 19.11 -1.62 35.87
N ASP A 182 19.34 -2.37 36.95
CA ASP A 182 20.04 -1.90 38.16
C ASP A 182 19.51 -0.57 38.72
N GLY A 183 18.19 -0.38 38.67
CA GLY A 183 17.53 0.85 39.12
C GLY A 183 17.65 2.04 38.17
N LYS A 184 18.26 1.87 36.99
CA LYS A 184 18.36 2.88 35.92
C LYS A 184 17.37 2.58 34.80
N GLN A 185 16.72 3.62 34.29
CA GLN A 185 15.87 3.52 33.11
C GLN A 185 16.74 3.39 31.85
N VAL A 186 16.49 2.36 31.06
CA VAL A 186 17.14 2.13 29.76
C VAL A 186 16.06 2.25 28.67
N PRO A 187 16.07 3.31 27.86
CA PRO A 187 15.07 3.49 26.81
C PRO A 187 15.31 2.51 25.65
N TRP A 188 14.24 2.18 24.93
CA TRP A 188 14.38 1.50 23.65
C TRP A 188 15.13 2.39 22.65
N VAL A 189 16.01 1.79 21.86
CA VAL A 189 16.83 2.49 20.86
C VAL A 189 16.42 2.02 19.46
N GLN A 190 16.01 2.97 18.62
CA GLN A 190 15.69 2.73 17.22
C GLN A 190 16.90 2.12 16.49
N PRO A 191 16.79 0.90 15.93
CA PRO A 191 17.80 0.36 15.05
C PRO A 191 17.99 1.28 13.84
N HIS A 192 19.22 1.39 13.35
CA HIS A 192 19.51 2.22 12.19
C HIS A 192 18.83 1.65 10.93
N GLU A 193 17.80 2.34 10.45
CA GLU A 193 17.15 2.09 9.17
C GLU A 193 17.31 3.32 8.27
N PRO A 194 17.92 3.18 7.07
CA PRO A 194 18.05 4.29 6.13
C PRO A 194 16.69 4.86 5.72
N PRO A 195 16.57 6.18 5.49
CA PRO A 195 15.36 6.78 4.94
C PRO A 195 14.98 6.20 3.57
N VAL A 196 13.68 6.24 3.26
CA VAL A 196 13.13 5.91 1.95
C VAL A 196 13.11 7.17 1.08
N GLY A 197 13.69 7.11 -0.11
CA GLY A 197 13.64 8.22 -1.08
C GLY A 197 14.40 9.48 -0.65
N ASP A 198 14.00 10.62 -1.19
CA ASP A 198 14.54 11.93 -0.81
C ASP A 198 13.57 12.67 0.11
N ILE A 199 14.02 12.93 1.35
CA ILE A 199 13.25 13.62 2.40
C ILE A 199 12.93 15.07 2.04
N HIS A 200 13.68 15.68 1.11
CA HIS A 200 13.47 17.07 0.68
C HIS A 200 12.50 17.18 -0.49
N SER A 201 12.05 16.06 -1.06
CA SER A 201 11.10 16.07 -2.17
C SER A 201 9.70 16.48 -1.70
N GLY A 202 8.98 17.23 -2.54
CA GLY A 202 7.57 17.58 -2.29
C GLY A 202 6.58 16.44 -2.52
N TYR A 203 7.04 15.21 -2.79
CA TYR A 203 6.18 14.08 -3.17
C TYR A 203 5.40 13.52 -1.98
N TRP A 204 6.00 13.56 -0.78
CA TRP A 204 5.35 13.14 0.46
C TRP A 204 4.12 13.99 0.77
N GLU A 205 4.25 15.31 0.61
CA GLU A 205 3.15 16.24 0.78
C GLU A 205 2.05 15.98 -0.25
N LEU A 206 2.40 15.77 -1.51
CA LEU A 206 1.42 15.52 -2.57
C LEU A 206 0.56 14.26 -2.30
N ALA A 207 1.18 13.20 -1.78
CA ALA A 207 0.47 12.00 -1.38
C ALA A 207 -0.40 12.22 -0.12
N LYS A 208 0.12 12.94 0.88
CA LYS A 208 -0.62 13.31 2.10
C LYS A 208 -1.79 14.24 1.80
N ASP A 209 -1.66 15.16 0.85
CA ASP A 209 -2.75 16.02 0.37
C ASP A 209 -3.84 15.20 -0.33
N GLY A 210 -3.45 14.21 -1.13
CA GLY A 210 -4.39 13.23 -1.70
C GLY A 210 -5.20 12.52 -0.61
N MET A 211 -4.54 12.03 0.45
CA MET A 211 -5.19 11.40 1.61
C MET A 211 -6.04 12.37 2.43
N TYR A 212 -5.62 13.64 2.55
CA TYR A 212 -6.46 14.69 3.12
C TYR A 212 -7.72 14.86 2.26
N GLY A 213 -7.56 14.86 0.94
CA GLY A 213 -8.64 14.94 -0.02
C GLY A 213 -9.64 13.79 0.11
N VAL A 214 -9.18 12.55 0.28
CA VAL A 214 -10.02 11.37 0.58
C VAL A 214 -10.95 11.61 1.77
N ALA A 215 -10.43 12.24 2.84
CA ALA A 215 -11.16 12.45 4.08
C ALA A 215 -12.01 13.74 4.10
N ASN A 216 -11.63 14.77 3.34
CA ASN A 216 -12.19 16.12 3.50
C ASN A 216 -12.85 16.69 2.24
N ARG A 217 -12.37 16.36 1.03
CA ARG A 217 -12.93 16.93 -0.21
C ARG A 217 -14.24 16.21 -0.57
N PRO A 218 -15.22 16.89 -1.20
CA PRO A 218 -16.54 16.29 -1.47
C PRO A 218 -16.52 15.03 -2.36
N ASN A 219 -15.50 14.89 -3.22
CA ASN A 219 -15.29 13.71 -4.06
C ASN A 219 -14.51 12.58 -3.34
N GLY A 220 -14.00 12.84 -2.13
CA GLY A 220 -13.20 11.90 -1.37
C GLY A 220 -14.00 10.68 -0.92
N THR A 221 -13.43 9.49 -1.10
CA THR A 221 -14.10 8.22 -0.78
C THR A 221 -14.50 8.07 0.69
N ALA A 222 -13.79 8.75 1.60
CA ALA A 222 -14.03 8.72 3.04
C ALA A 222 -14.66 10.01 3.59
N HIS A 223 -15.08 10.95 2.74
CA HIS A 223 -15.61 12.25 3.12
C HIS A 223 -16.69 12.16 4.20
N LYS A 224 -17.68 11.28 4.00
CA LYS A 224 -18.82 11.08 4.91
C LYS A 224 -18.43 10.62 6.32
N TYR A 225 -17.22 10.10 6.51
CA TYR A 225 -16.74 9.61 7.81
C TYR A 225 -15.92 10.64 8.57
N PHE A 226 -15.21 11.51 7.86
CA PHE A 226 -14.14 12.32 8.45
C PHE A 226 -14.30 13.83 8.28
N ALA A 227 -15.05 14.30 7.28
CA ALA A 227 -15.07 15.71 6.92
C ALA A 227 -15.62 16.65 8.01
N SER A 228 -16.44 16.12 8.93
CA SER A 228 -16.99 16.87 10.06
C SER A 228 -16.11 16.88 11.31
N ALA A 229 -14.95 16.21 11.29
CA ALA A 229 -14.04 16.19 12.42
C ALA A 229 -13.44 17.60 12.68
N PRO A 230 -13.37 18.06 13.94
CA PRO A 230 -12.76 19.35 14.26
C PRO A 230 -11.27 19.41 13.92
N TYR A 231 -10.54 18.32 14.16
CA TYR A 231 -9.16 18.16 13.73
C TYR A 231 -9.12 17.60 12.31
N LYS A 232 -8.07 17.93 11.55
CA LYS A 232 -7.94 17.47 10.16
C LYS A 232 -7.44 16.03 10.11
N ILE A 233 -8.27 15.17 9.53
CA ILE A 233 -7.95 13.76 9.26
C ILE A 233 -7.45 13.64 7.83
N ALA A 234 -6.42 12.83 7.59
CA ALA A 234 -6.06 12.30 6.28
C ALA A 234 -6.20 10.78 6.32
N ALA A 235 -6.80 10.19 5.30
CA ALA A 235 -7.09 8.76 5.25
C ALA A 235 -6.91 8.21 3.84
N GLU A 236 -6.70 6.90 3.74
CA GLU A 236 -6.89 6.13 2.51
C GLU A 236 -7.68 4.89 2.92
N ILE A 237 -8.74 4.57 2.20
CA ILE A 237 -9.61 3.46 2.54
C ILE A 237 -9.73 2.48 1.38
N TRP A 238 -10.00 1.24 1.71
CA TRP A 238 -10.47 0.25 0.75
C TRP A 238 -11.77 -0.35 1.27
N TYR A 239 -12.71 -0.59 0.35
CA TYR A 239 -13.95 -1.29 0.67
C TYR A 239 -13.93 -2.68 0.03
N SER A 240 -14.01 -3.70 0.86
CA SER A 240 -14.47 -5.01 0.42
C SER A 240 -15.99 -4.99 0.44
N SER A 241 -16.65 -4.82 -0.71
CA SER A 241 -18.05 -5.20 -0.81
C SER A 241 -18.11 -6.71 -0.65
N GLY A 242 -18.46 -7.18 0.55
CA GLY A 242 -18.33 -8.58 0.95
C GLY A 242 -18.73 -9.56 -0.15
N LEU A 243 -17.73 -10.15 -0.80
CA LEU A 243 -17.83 -11.31 -1.67
C LEU A 243 -16.49 -12.03 -1.64
N ARG A 244 -16.60 -13.36 -1.57
CA ARG A 244 -15.54 -14.38 -1.61
C ARG A 244 -14.30 -13.93 -2.36
N SER A 245 -13.15 -14.24 -1.78
CA SER A 245 -11.86 -14.09 -2.42
C SER A 245 -11.88 -14.67 -3.83
N GLU A 246 -11.54 -13.84 -4.81
CA GLU A 246 -11.30 -14.30 -6.19
C GLU A 246 -10.11 -15.26 -6.30
N SER A 247 -9.38 -15.48 -5.21
CA SER A 247 -8.37 -16.53 -5.09
C SER A 247 -8.94 -17.95 -5.18
N GLU A 248 -10.27 -18.15 -5.10
CA GLU A 248 -10.91 -19.46 -5.27
C GLU A 248 -11.33 -19.75 -6.72
N ARG A 249 -11.16 -18.81 -7.67
CA ARG A 249 -11.58 -19.01 -9.08
C ARG A 249 -10.47 -19.46 -10.03
N ASN A 250 -9.23 -19.57 -9.58
CA ASN A 250 -8.09 -19.96 -10.43
C ASN A 250 -7.10 -20.91 -9.72
N LEU A 251 -7.63 -21.93 -9.04
CA LEU A 251 -6.92 -23.19 -8.79
C LEU A 251 -7.64 -24.31 -9.54
#